data_AF-A0A847WPG1-F1
#
_entry.id   AF-A0A847WPG1-F1
#
_cell.length_a   1.000
_cell.length_b   1.000
_cell.length_c   1.000
_cell.angle_alpha   90.00
_cell.angle_beta   90.00
_cell.angle_gamma   90.00
#
_symmetry.space_group_name_H-M   'P 1'
#
loop_
_entity.id
_entity.type
_entity.pdbx_description
1 polymer ?
#
loop_
_entity_poly.entity_id
_entity_poly.type
_entity_poly.pdbx_seq_one_letter_code
_entity_poly.pdbx_strand_id
1 'polypeptide(L)'
;MGFNKFKSQICNYFGSCKYANNKIEYFKDTLDKIVYYELPRRDNEQLFQVRDFTNTVDLNLSLNLNNIMCYYSNEENALMVGVICPNWSNGWRGISKDKFVSEQIEYLFHFISQYVYRSYQVNLIGAIALSIDRPTDFRGNTLRYVYGGNVAQEVNSFKKYLDGDSSILNLRTLGYLKLINALDPYVNKAIFYYVKFLELYELDFVEEALTAADNMVDVIFQSIKKRLKKPTQSREEMSSYVYDEIRCYNSIMKYNLDRLYLLRCRFTAHPSKSKWWDFYEIYEVEIETIKDSIRKLLIAYLKYENENREIEAIPVLWSSWFKEHCDKIYDAVWFHKIP
;
A
#
# COMPACT_ATOMS: atom_id res chain seq x y z
N MET A 1 -1.71 -18.28 -12.61
CA MET A 1 -3.17 -18.26 -12.82
C MET A 1 -3.79 -17.00 -12.21
N GLY A 2 -3.41 -15.80 -12.69
CA GLY A 2 -3.96 -14.54 -12.18
C GLY A 2 -5.26 -14.15 -12.87
N PHE A 3 -5.18 -13.82 -14.16
CA PHE A 3 -6.31 -13.28 -14.92
C PHE A 3 -7.59 -14.15 -14.96
N ASN A 4 -7.49 -15.47 -15.09
CA ASN A 4 -8.69 -16.31 -15.12
C ASN A 4 -9.47 -16.27 -13.80
N LYS A 5 -8.77 -16.21 -12.66
CA LYS A 5 -9.37 -16.09 -11.34
C LYS A 5 -10.00 -14.70 -11.15
N PHE A 6 -9.27 -13.66 -11.51
CA PHE A 6 -9.77 -12.28 -11.53
C PHE A 6 -11.05 -12.13 -12.36
N LYS A 7 -11.03 -12.62 -13.61
CA LYS A 7 -12.17 -12.59 -14.53
C LYS A 7 -13.38 -13.29 -13.91
N SER A 8 -13.18 -14.48 -13.33
CA SER A 8 -14.25 -15.22 -12.66
C SER A 8 -14.84 -14.44 -11.48
N GLN A 9 -14.00 -13.87 -10.61
CA GLN A 9 -14.44 -13.11 -9.44
C GLN A 9 -15.28 -11.89 -9.83
N ILE A 10 -14.81 -11.10 -10.79
CA ILE A 10 -15.52 -9.90 -11.26
C ILE A 10 -16.82 -10.25 -11.97
N CYS A 11 -16.81 -11.28 -12.83
CA CYS A 11 -18.03 -11.71 -13.51
C CYS A 11 -19.08 -12.23 -12.52
N ASN A 12 -18.66 -12.94 -11.46
CA ASN A 12 -19.57 -13.38 -10.41
C ASN A 12 -20.15 -12.18 -9.64
N TYR A 13 -19.32 -11.18 -9.33
CA TYR A 13 -19.78 -9.94 -8.70
C TYR A 13 -20.84 -9.24 -9.56
N PHE A 14 -20.52 -8.93 -10.81
CA PHE A 14 -21.48 -8.26 -11.71
C PHE A 14 -22.70 -9.12 -12.02
N GLY A 15 -22.55 -10.45 -12.06
CA GLY A 15 -23.68 -11.37 -12.26
C GLY A 15 -24.73 -11.31 -11.14
N SER A 16 -24.36 -10.83 -9.95
CA SER A 16 -25.28 -10.58 -8.85
C SER A 16 -26.04 -9.24 -8.96
N CYS A 17 -25.62 -8.34 -9.87
CA CYS A 17 -26.24 -7.05 -10.07
C CYS A 17 -27.50 -7.17 -10.95
N LYS A 18 -28.64 -6.62 -10.50
CA LYS A 18 -29.92 -6.65 -11.23
C LYS A 18 -29.85 -6.16 -12.68
N TYR A 19 -28.92 -5.25 -13.00
CA TYR A 19 -28.77 -4.66 -14.34
C TYR A 19 -27.85 -5.45 -15.28
N ALA A 20 -27.24 -6.55 -14.82
CA ALA A 20 -26.30 -7.34 -15.60
C ALA A 20 -26.94 -8.49 -16.41
N ASN A 21 -28.27 -8.64 -16.35
CA ASN A 21 -28.99 -9.73 -17.01
C ASN A 21 -28.62 -9.81 -18.50
N ASN A 22 -28.06 -10.95 -18.92
CA ASN A 22 -27.57 -11.28 -20.26
C ASN A 22 -26.36 -10.46 -20.78
N LYS A 23 -25.67 -9.71 -19.92
CA LYS A 23 -24.51 -8.88 -20.30
C LYS A 23 -23.15 -9.45 -19.88
N ILE A 24 -23.16 -10.51 -19.08
CA ILE A 24 -21.93 -11.10 -18.52
C ILE A 24 -21.02 -11.69 -19.59
N GLU A 25 -21.55 -12.33 -20.62
CA GLU A 25 -20.72 -12.85 -21.73
C GLU A 25 -20.04 -11.70 -22.49
N TYR A 26 -20.80 -10.64 -22.83
CA TYR A 26 -20.21 -9.43 -23.44
C TYR A 26 -19.12 -8.79 -22.57
N PHE A 27 -19.31 -8.80 -21.24
CA PHE A 27 -18.32 -8.29 -20.30
C PHE A 27 -17.05 -9.16 -20.28
N LYS A 28 -17.20 -10.50 -20.27
CA LYS A 28 -16.07 -11.45 -20.37
C LYS A 28 -15.27 -11.23 -21.65
N ASP A 29 -15.95 -11.17 -22.79
CA ASP A 29 -15.33 -10.97 -24.09
C ASP A 29 -14.60 -9.62 -24.16
N THR A 30 -15.20 -8.58 -23.59
CA THR A 30 -14.59 -7.24 -23.50
C THR A 30 -13.34 -7.26 -22.61
N LEU A 31 -13.38 -7.95 -21.46
CA LEU A 31 -12.21 -8.11 -20.60
C LEU A 31 -11.09 -8.88 -21.30
N ASP A 32 -11.40 -9.97 -22.00
CA ASP A 32 -10.41 -10.71 -22.79
C ASP A 32 -9.82 -9.81 -23.87
N LYS A 33 -10.65 -9.06 -24.60
CA LYS A 33 -10.17 -8.07 -25.58
C LYS A 33 -9.19 -7.07 -24.95
N ILE A 34 -9.53 -6.53 -23.78
CA ILE A 34 -8.70 -5.54 -23.11
C ILE A 34 -7.36 -6.13 -22.70
N VAL A 35 -7.37 -7.27 -22.01
CA VAL A 35 -6.15 -7.87 -21.46
C VAL A 35 -5.23 -8.43 -22.53
N TYR A 36 -5.78 -9.02 -23.60
CA TYR A 36 -4.97 -9.64 -24.64
C TYR A 36 -4.58 -8.69 -25.77
N TYR A 37 -5.27 -7.56 -25.96
CA TYR A 37 -5.02 -6.66 -27.10
C TYR A 37 -4.87 -5.18 -26.74
N GLU A 38 -5.74 -4.62 -25.90
CA GLU A 38 -5.68 -3.18 -25.60
C GLU A 38 -4.54 -2.82 -24.64
N LEU A 39 -4.40 -3.53 -23.52
CA LEU A 39 -3.33 -3.25 -22.55
C LEU A 39 -1.93 -3.39 -23.18
N PRO A 40 -1.61 -4.44 -23.94
CA PRO A 40 -0.30 -4.53 -24.61
C PRO A 40 -0.02 -3.38 -25.57
N ARG A 41 -1.04 -2.86 -26.27
CA ARG A 41 -0.86 -1.69 -27.16
C ARG A 41 -0.55 -0.40 -26.42
N ARG A 42 -0.94 -0.33 -25.14
CA ARG A 42 -0.82 0.85 -24.28
C ARG A 42 0.32 0.74 -23.26
N ASP A 43 1.20 -0.26 -23.35
CA ASP A 43 2.29 -0.46 -22.38
C ASP A 43 3.25 0.75 -22.29
N ASN A 44 3.36 1.52 -23.37
CA ASN A 44 4.16 2.75 -23.41
C ASN A 44 3.39 4.01 -22.99
N GLU A 45 2.08 3.91 -22.75
CA GLU A 45 1.28 5.05 -22.31
C GLU A 45 1.43 5.27 -20.81
N GLN A 46 1.96 6.43 -20.46
CA GLN A 46 2.23 6.80 -19.07
C GLN A 46 1.28 7.89 -18.58
N LEU A 47 1.04 7.86 -17.28
CA LEU A 47 0.39 8.88 -16.49
C LEU A 47 1.42 9.39 -15.49
N PHE A 48 1.61 10.71 -15.42
CA PHE A 48 2.40 11.36 -14.39
C PHE A 48 1.46 12.11 -13.45
N GLN A 49 1.43 11.68 -12.19
CA GLN A 49 0.65 12.30 -11.14
C GLN A 49 1.56 13.14 -10.25
N VAL A 50 1.16 14.37 -9.95
CA VAL A 50 1.81 15.21 -8.95
C VAL A 50 0.83 15.50 -7.82
N ARG A 51 1.29 15.32 -6.58
CA ARG A 51 0.50 15.53 -5.37
C ARG A 51 1.38 15.99 -4.22
N ASP A 52 0.87 16.87 -3.38
CA ASP A 52 1.47 17.26 -2.10
C ASP A 52 1.09 16.26 -0.98
N PHE A 53 2.00 16.07 -0.03
CA PHE A 53 1.77 15.27 1.18
C PHE A 53 1.53 16.17 2.40
N THR A 54 0.63 15.74 3.29
CA THR A 54 0.38 16.40 4.58
C THR A 54 1.37 15.95 5.64
N ASN A 55 1.51 16.73 6.73
CA ASN A 55 2.45 16.50 7.82
C ASN A 55 3.93 16.47 7.39
N THR A 56 4.26 17.24 6.35
CA THR A 56 5.61 17.30 5.76
C THR A 56 6.33 18.61 6.00
N VAL A 57 5.83 19.47 6.90
CA VAL A 57 6.49 20.72 7.28
C VAL A 57 7.92 20.42 7.76
N ASP A 58 8.87 21.19 7.25
CA ASP A 58 10.31 21.07 7.47
C ASP A 58 10.94 19.73 7.04
N LEU A 59 10.21 18.92 6.26
CA LEU A 59 10.72 17.66 5.73
C LEU A 59 11.50 17.89 4.44
N ASN A 60 12.74 18.39 4.57
CA ASN A 60 13.62 18.65 3.44
C ASN A 60 14.13 17.35 2.80
N LEU A 61 13.25 16.71 2.02
CA LEU A 61 13.53 15.52 1.22
C LEU A 61 13.63 15.89 -0.25
N SER A 62 14.62 15.32 -0.92
CA SER A 62 14.75 15.36 -2.38
C SER A 62 15.19 13.98 -2.86
N LEU A 63 14.29 13.27 -3.53
CA LEU A 63 14.49 11.88 -3.92
C LEU A 63 14.03 11.62 -5.35
N ASN A 64 14.73 10.73 -6.03
CA ASN A 64 14.37 10.24 -7.36
C ASN A 64 14.66 8.74 -7.44
N LEU A 65 13.60 7.93 -7.54
CA LEU A 65 13.72 6.49 -7.68
C LEU A 65 12.67 5.96 -8.68
N ASN A 66 13.12 5.73 -9.92
CA ASN A 66 12.34 5.11 -10.98
C ASN A 66 11.00 5.82 -11.23
N ASN A 67 9.91 5.25 -10.72
CA ASN A 67 8.53 5.68 -10.91
C ASN A 67 8.05 6.67 -9.83
N ILE A 68 8.88 7.02 -8.85
CA ILE A 68 8.53 7.99 -7.80
C ILE A 68 9.67 8.98 -7.56
N MET A 69 9.29 10.22 -7.34
CA MET A 69 10.20 11.32 -7.04
C MET A 69 9.52 12.30 -6.10
N CYS A 70 10.29 13.00 -5.27
CA CYS A 70 9.77 14.05 -4.42
C CYS A 70 10.80 15.14 -4.17
N TYR A 71 10.32 16.35 -3.92
CA TYR A 71 11.11 17.47 -3.39
C TYR A 71 10.27 18.26 -2.39
N TYR A 72 10.90 18.90 -1.42
CA TYR A 72 10.22 19.81 -0.53
C TYR A 72 10.07 21.19 -1.18
N SER A 73 8.84 21.68 -1.31
CA SER A 73 8.55 23.02 -1.82
C SER A 73 8.40 23.99 -0.67
N ASN A 74 9.30 24.98 -0.59
CA ASN A 74 9.20 26.07 0.38
C ASN A 74 7.98 26.97 0.10
N GLU A 75 7.57 27.09 -1.16
CA GLU A 75 6.41 27.91 -1.55
C GLU A 75 5.10 27.28 -1.08
N GLU A 76 4.96 25.96 -1.24
CA GLU A 76 3.76 25.21 -0.83
C GLU A 76 3.84 24.75 0.64
N ASN A 77 4.99 24.90 1.29
CA ASN A 77 5.31 24.36 2.61
C ASN A 77 4.96 22.86 2.73
N ALA A 78 5.26 22.10 1.68
CA ALA A 78 4.87 20.71 1.57
C ALA A 78 5.83 19.89 0.69
N LEU A 79 5.88 18.59 0.95
CA LEU A 79 6.56 17.65 0.07
C LEU A 79 5.73 17.41 -1.19
N MET A 80 6.26 17.83 -2.33
CA MET A 80 5.69 17.56 -3.64
C MET A 80 6.15 16.19 -4.12
N VAL A 81 5.22 15.35 -4.54
CA VAL A 81 5.48 13.96 -4.93
C VAL A 81 4.98 13.72 -6.35
N GLY A 82 5.89 13.30 -7.22
CA GLY A 82 5.63 12.90 -8.59
C GLY A 82 5.66 11.37 -8.72
N VAL A 83 4.63 10.77 -9.34
CA VAL A 83 4.54 9.33 -9.60
C VAL A 83 4.27 9.07 -11.08
N ILE A 84 5.03 8.17 -11.69
CA ILE A 84 4.85 7.69 -13.06
C ILE A 84 4.21 6.29 -13.00
N CYS A 85 3.09 6.11 -13.68
CA CYS A 85 2.33 4.86 -13.68
C CYS A 85 1.68 4.62 -15.06
N PRO A 86 1.14 3.43 -15.36
CA PRO A 86 0.49 3.19 -16.64
C PRO A 86 -0.81 3.99 -16.75
N ASN A 87 -1.11 4.53 -17.95
CA ASN A 87 -2.32 5.31 -18.22
C ASN A 87 -3.57 4.43 -18.37
N TRP A 88 -3.89 3.67 -17.33
CA TRP A 88 -5.03 2.78 -17.31
C TRP A 88 -6.33 3.45 -16.90
N SER A 89 -6.35 4.70 -16.46
CA SER A 89 -7.61 5.36 -16.08
C SER A 89 -8.42 5.86 -17.28
N ASN A 90 -7.86 5.87 -18.49
CA ASN A 90 -8.42 6.57 -19.65
C ASN A 90 -8.60 5.65 -20.87
N GLY A 91 -9.44 6.08 -21.82
CA GLY A 91 -9.57 5.43 -23.13
C GLY A 91 -10.44 4.17 -23.14
N TRP A 92 -11.34 3.99 -22.18
CA TRP A 92 -12.28 2.87 -22.11
C TRP A 92 -13.69 3.20 -22.58
N ARG A 93 -14.00 4.48 -22.76
CA ARG A 93 -15.31 4.91 -23.28
C ARG A 93 -15.55 4.31 -24.66
N GLY A 94 -16.64 3.57 -24.81
CA GLY A 94 -17.00 2.91 -26.06
C GLY A 94 -16.17 1.66 -26.39
N ILE A 95 -15.43 1.09 -25.42
CA ILE A 95 -14.68 -0.17 -25.64
C ILE A 95 -15.59 -1.34 -26.03
N SER A 96 -16.86 -1.28 -25.60
CA SER A 96 -17.94 -2.18 -25.97
C SER A 96 -19.13 -1.41 -26.56
N LYS A 97 -19.90 -2.07 -27.44
CA LYS A 97 -21.17 -1.54 -27.95
C LYS A 97 -22.22 -1.41 -26.84
N ASP A 98 -22.12 -2.24 -25.79
CA ASP A 98 -22.96 -2.12 -24.61
C ASP A 98 -22.40 -1.03 -23.68
N LYS A 99 -23.22 0.00 -23.42
CA LYS A 99 -22.85 1.14 -22.57
C LYS A 99 -22.57 0.72 -21.12
N PHE A 100 -23.39 -0.17 -20.56
CA PHE A 100 -23.20 -0.67 -19.20
C PHE A 100 -21.85 -1.39 -19.09
N VAL A 101 -21.51 -2.25 -20.06
CA VAL A 101 -20.21 -2.94 -20.08
C VAL A 101 -19.06 -1.92 -20.14
N SER A 102 -19.14 -0.92 -21.03
CA SER A 102 -18.11 0.12 -21.13
C SER A 102 -17.95 0.91 -19.83
N GLU A 103 -19.05 1.28 -19.18
CA GLU A 103 -19.04 1.98 -17.88
C GLU A 103 -18.39 1.13 -16.79
N GLN A 104 -18.75 -0.16 -16.68
CA GLN A 104 -18.15 -1.05 -15.67
C GLN A 104 -16.66 -1.25 -15.89
N ILE A 105 -16.21 -1.34 -17.15
CA ILE A 105 -14.78 -1.39 -17.48
C ILE A 105 -14.09 -0.07 -17.11
N GLU A 106 -14.67 1.08 -17.44
CA GLU A 106 -14.11 2.39 -17.09
C GLU A 106 -13.92 2.52 -15.57
N TYR A 107 -14.93 2.15 -14.77
CA TYR A 107 -14.81 2.12 -13.31
C TYR A 107 -13.76 1.15 -12.82
N LEU A 108 -13.74 -0.08 -13.35
CA LEU A 108 -12.79 -1.10 -12.95
C LEU A 108 -11.34 -0.63 -13.13
N PHE A 109 -11.01 -0.15 -14.32
CA PHE A 109 -9.64 0.29 -14.64
C PHE A 109 -9.29 1.64 -13.98
N HIS A 110 -10.27 2.49 -13.70
CA HIS A 110 -10.07 3.65 -12.84
C HIS A 110 -9.53 3.23 -11.47
N PHE A 111 -10.21 2.32 -10.76
CA PHE A 111 -9.77 1.88 -9.43
C PHE A 111 -8.45 1.10 -9.44
N ILE A 112 -8.21 0.29 -10.47
CA ILE A 112 -6.92 -0.41 -10.63
C ILE A 112 -5.78 0.58 -10.86
N SER A 113 -6.00 1.61 -11.68
CA SER A 113 -5.02 2.69 -11.86
C SER A 113 -4.76 3.42 -10.54
N GLN A 114 -5.82 3.69 -9.74
CA GLN A 114 -5.67 4.25 -8.40
C GLN A 114 -4.81 3.42 -7.48
N TYR A 115 -4.99 2.10 -7.47
CA TYR A 115 -4.18 1.20 -6.68
C TYR A 115 -2.69 1.31 -7.03
N VAL A 116 -2.35 1.30 -8.32
CA VAL A 116 -0.95 1.32 -8.77
C VAL A 116 -0.25 2.62 -8.34
N TYR A 117 -0.82 3.79 -8.64
CA TYR A 117 -0.14 5.04 -8.28
C TYR A 117 -0.12 5.28 -6.76
N ARG A 118 -1.18 4.91 -6.04
CA ARG A 118 -1.19 5.02 -4.57
C ARG A 118 -0.22 4.06 -3.91
N SER A 119 0.03 2.89 -4.50
CA SER A 119 1.05 1.97 -4.01
C SER A 119 2.43 2.62 -4.01
N TYR A 120 2.81 3.33 -5.07
CA TYR A 120 4.06 4.09 -5.07
C TYR A 120 4.07 5.20 -4.00
N GLN A 121 2.96 5.92 -3.81
CA GLN A 121 2.86 6.91 -2.73
C GLN A 121 3.01 6.28 -1.34
N VAL A 122 2.40 5.12 -1.11
CA VAL A 122 2.53 4.34 0.13
C VAL A 122 3.98 3.88 0.34
N ASN A 123 4.74 3.56 -0.72
CA ASN A 123 6.17 3.28 -0.59
C ASN A 123 6.91 4.46 0.05
N LEU A 124 6.66 5.68 -0.42
CA LEU A 124 7.30 6.89 0.10
C LEU A 124 6.81 7.24 1.51
N ILE A 125 5.51 7.16 1.77
CA ILE A 125 4.94 7.36 3.12
C ILE A 125 5.58 6.40 4.12
N GLY A 126 5.65 5.10 3.78
CA GLY A 126 6.28 4.10 4.64
C GLY A 126 7.78 4.35 4.84
N ALA A 127 8.49 4.78 3.80
CA ALA A 127 9.90 5.12 3.89
C ALA A 127 10.16 6.33 4.80
N ILE A 128 9.32 7.37 4.72
CA ILE A 128 9.38 8.54 5.60
C ILE A 128 9.09 8.13 7.04
N ALA A 129 8.00 7.41 7.28
CA ALA A 129 7.60 6.92 8.60
C ALA A 129 8.73 6.08 9.24
N LEU A 130 9.34 5.16 8.49
CA LEU A 130 10.47 4.37 8.98
C LEU A 130 11.75 5.18 9.19
N SER A 131 11.90 6.36 8.57
CA SER A 131 13.11 7.19 8.67
C SER A 131 13.11 8.12 9.87
N ILE A 132 11.95 8.72 10.14
CA ILE A 132 11.79 9.81 11.11
C ILE A 132 10.64 9.61 12.10
N ASP A 133 9.94 8.48 12.03
CA ASP A 133 8.86 8.11 12.97
C ASP A 133 7.68 9.09 12.95
N ARG A 134 7.41 9.70 11.79
CA ARG A 134 6.32 10.66 11.56
C ARG A 134 5.31 10.11 10.54
N PRO A 135 4.00 10.18 10.80
CA PRO A 135 2.97 9.83 9.84
C PRO A 135 2.83 10.93 8.77
N THR A 136 2.75 10.51 7.51
CA THR A 136 2.45 11.39 6.38
C THR A 136 1.31 10.80 5.55
N ASP A 137 0.57 11.63 4.83
CA ASP A 137 -0.53 11.17 3.97
C ASP A 137 -0.49 11.92 2.64
N PHE A 138 -0.94 11.27 1.58
CA PHE A 138 -1.15 11.86 0.26
C PHE A 138 -2.47 12.63 0.21
N ARG A 139 -3.04 13.12 1.32
CA ARG A 139 -4.31 13.89 1.35
C ARG A 139 -4.13 15.40 1.18
N GLY A 140 -3.00 15.83 0.62
CA GLY A 140 -2.75 17.24 0.34
C GLY A 140 -3.75 17.86 -0.63
N ASN A 141 -3.67 19.19 -0.75
CA ASN A 141 -4.62 20.03 -1.49
C ASN A 141 -4.41 19.99 -3.00
N THR A 142 -3.21 19.61 -3.44
CA THR A 142 -2.80 19.57 -4.84
C THR A 142 -2.91 18.16 -5.39
N LEU A 143 -3.62 18.03 -6.52
CA LEU A 143 -3.64 16.79 -7.29
C LEU A 143 -3.67 17.16 -8.78
N ARG A 144 -2.60 16.82 -9.49
CA ARG A 144 -2.48 17.05 -10.93
C ARG A 144 -2.21 15.73 -11.64
N TYR A 145 -2.92 15.51 -12.75
CA TYR A 145 -2.73 14.38 -13.64
C TYR A 145 -2.23 14.88 -14.99
N VAL A 146 -1.12 14.32 -15.47
CA VAL A 146 -0.54 14.61 -16.79
C VAL A 146 -0.51 13.30 -17.57
N TYR A 147 -1.08 13.31 -18.77
CA TYR A 147 -1.11 12.15 -19.67
C TYR A 147 -0.88 12.58 -21.12
N GLY A 148 -0.60 11.61 -22.00
CA GLY A 148 -0.34 11.86 -23.42
C GLY A 148 1.07 12.40 -23.70
N GLY A 149 1.24 13.14 -24.79
CA GLY A 149 2.57 13.58 -25.28
C GLY A 149 3.36 14.48 -24.33
N ASN A 150 2.70 15.11 -23.35
CA ASN A 150 3.33 16.07 -22.44
C ASN A 150 4.01 15.43 -21.22
N VAL A 151 3.80 14.12 -20.99
CA VAL A 151 4.29 13.44 -19.77
C VAL A 151 5.80 13.59 -19.60
N ALA A 152 6.58 13.34 -20.65
CA ALA A 152 8.04 13.43 -20.58
C ALA A 152 8.53 14.84 -20.23
N GLN A 153 7.89 15.87 -20.81
CA GLN A 153 8.21 17.27 -20.53
C GLN A 153 7.89 17.64 -19.07
N GLU A 154 6.73 17.23 -18.56
CA GLU A 154 6.31 17.51 -17.19
C GLU A 154 7.17 16.78 -16.16
N VAL A 155 7.54 15.52 -16.42
CA VAL A 155 8.50 14.78 -15.59
C VAL A 155 9.85 15.49 -15.57
N ASN A 156 10.38 15.91 -16.71
CA ASN A 156 11.65 16.64 -16.77
C ASN A 156 11.56 17.99 -16.07
N SER A 157 10.43 18.67 -16.13
CA SER A 157 10.19 19.93 -15.44
C SER A 157 10.14 19.73 -13.92
N PHE A 158 9.48 18.66 -13.46
CA PHE A 158 9.45 18.28 -12.04
C PHE A 158 10.86 17.98 -11.52
N LYS A 159 11.67 17.25 -12.30
CA LYS A 159 13.04 16.89 -11.92
C LYS A 159 13.99 18.08 -11.73
N LYS A 160 13.68 19.26 -12.29
CA LYS A 160 14.50 20.47 -12.08
C LYS A 160 14.46 20.99 -10.65
N TYR A 161 13.43 20.64 -9.88
CA TYR A 161 13.29 21.01 -8.47
C TYR A 161 13.99 20.01 -7.53
N LEU A 162 14.52 18.91 -8.06
CA LEU A 162 15.24 17.94 -7.25
C LEU A 162 16.64 18.45 -6.97
N ASP A 163 16.91 18.75 -5.71
CA ASP A 163 18.25 19.06 -5.24
C ASP A 163 19.05 17.76 -5.10
N GLY A 164 20.31 17.77 -5.55
CA GLY A 164 21.22 16.63 -5.44
C GLY A 164 21.76 16.37 -4.02
N ASP A 165 21.07 16.86 -2.99
CA ASP A 165 21.53 16.78 -1.60
C ASP A 165 21.55 15.34 -1.09
N SER A 166 22.70 14.91 -0.58
CA SER A 166 22.91 13.58 0.01
C SER A 166 22.76 13.61 1.54
N SER A 167 21.75 14.31 2.05
CA SER A 167 21.48 14.37 3.48
C SER A 167 21.28 12.96 4.09
N ILE A 168 21.59 12.80 5.38
CA ILE A 168 21.40 11.52 6.09
C ILE A 168 19.93 11.07 5.99
N LEU A 169 19.01 12.02 6.05
CA LEU A 169 17.58 11.78 5.89
C LEU A 169 17.24 11.26 4.49
N ASN A 170 17.78 11.88 3.42
CA ASN A 170 17.61 11.40 2.05
C ASN A 170 18.15 9.98 1.88
N LEU A 171 19.36 9.71 2.37
CA LEU A 171 19.99 8.38 2.27
C LEU A 171 19.18 7.31 3.01
N ARG A 172 18.71 7.60 4.24
CA ARG A 172 17.90 6.69 5.04
C ARG A 172 16.54 6.41 4.37
N THR A 173 15.86 7.46 3.94
CA THR A 173 14.55 7.37 3.28
C THR A 173 14.67 6.61 1.97
N LEU A 174 15.69 6.89 1.17
CA LEU A 174 15.98 6.14 -0.06
C LEU A 174 16.26 4.66 0.22
N GLY A 175 16.97 4.36 1.31
CA GLY A 175 17.23 2.99 1.76
C GLY A 175 15.94 2.20 2.00
N TYR A 176 15.00 2.77 2.76
CA TYR A 176 13.69 2.14 2.98
C TYR A 176 12.82 2.12 1.73
N LEU A 177 12.85 3.18 0.92
CA LEU A 177 12.08 3.27 -0.32
C LEU A 177 12.45 2.15 -1.30
N LYS A 178 13.72 1.74 -1.34
CA LYS A 178 14.18 0.60 -2.15
C LYS A 178 13.72 -0.76 -1.63
N LEU A 179 13.41 -0.88 -0.33
CA LEU A 179 12.92 -2.12 0.27
C LEU A 179 11.41 -2.29 0.08
N ILE A 180 10.66 -1.20 0.07
CA ILE A 180 9.21 -1.24 0.11
C ILE A 180 8.60 -1.48 -1.27
N ASN A 181 7.70 -2.46 -1.36
CA ASN A 181 6.87 -2.72 -2.53
C ASN A 181 5.39 -2.85 -2.16
N ALA A 182 4.71 -1.72 -1.99
CA ALA A 182 3.28 -1.67 -1.66
C ALA A 182 2.35 -2.00 -2.82
N LEU A 183 2.87 -2.45 -3.98
CA LEU A 183 2.07 -3.15 -4.97
C LEU A 183 1.65 -4.53 -4.45
N ASP A 184 2.39 -5.11 -3.49
CA ASP A 184 1.90 -6.22 -2.68
C ASP A 184 0.85 -5.73 -1.68
N PRO A 185 -0.40 -6.25 -1.72
CA PRO A 185 -1.46 -5.85 -0.80
C PRO A 185 -1.12 -6.01 0.68
N TYR A 186 -0.30 -7.00 1.04
CA TYR A 186 0.10 -7.21 2.44
C TYR A 186 1.12 -6.17 2.89
N VAL A 187 2.10 -5.82 2.04
CA VAL A 187 3.04 -4.72 2.31
C VAL A 187 2.29 -3.41 2.43
N ASN A 188 1.36 -3.14 1.51
CA ASN A 188 0.52 -1.96 1.53
C ASN A 188 -0.25 -1.82 2.86
N LYS A 189 -0.96 -2.89 3.26
CA LYS A 189 -1.73 -2.92 4.51
C LYS A 189 -0.84 -2.81 5.75
N ALA A 190 0.32 -3.46 5.76
CA ALA A 190 1.25 -3.38 6.89
C ALA A 190 1.75 -1.94 7.08
N ILE A 191 2.12 -1.25 6.00
CA ILE A 191 2.53 0.16 6.05
C ILE A 191 1.38 1.05 6.48
N PHE A 192 0.18 0.83 5.93
CA PHE A 192 -1.01 1.57 6.34
C PHE A 192 -1.24 1.49 7.84
N TYR A 193 -1.22 0.28 8.42
CA TYR A 193 -1.42 0.10 9.85
C TYR A 193 -0.28 0.67 10.69
N TYR A 194 0.97 0.62 10.22
CA TYR A 194 2.10 1.25 10.90
C TYR A 194 1.98 2.78 10.92
N VAL A 195 1.67 3.39 9.79
CA VAL A 195 1.45 4.85 9.69
C VAL A 195 0.26 5.26 10.54
N LYS A 196 -0.82 4.46 10.53
CA LYS A 196 -1.99 4.71 11.36
C LYS A 196 -1.69 4.60 12.85
N PHE A 197 -0.84 3.64 13.24
CA PHE A 197 -0.33 3.54 14.61
C PHE A 197 0.41 4.82 15.01
N LEU A 198 1.33 5.32 14.19
CA LEU A 198 2.05 6.57 14.48
C LEU A 198 1.10 7.78 14.59
N GLU A 199 0.15 7.91 13.67
CA GLU A 199 -0.86 8.99 13.69
C GLU A 199 -1.69 8.98 14.98
N LEU A 200 -2.21 7.81 15.37
CA LEU A 200 -3.00 7.68 16.59
C LEU A 200 -2.14 7.88 17.84
N TYR A 201 -0.89 7.43 17.81
CA TYR A 201 0.05 7.61 18.90
C TYR A 201 0.40 9.08 19.14
N GLU A 202 0.67 9.85 18.08
CA GLU A 202 0.94 11.30 18.16
C GLU A 202 -0.28 12.12 18.65
N LEU A 203 -1.49 11.56 18.51
CA LEU A 203 -2.75 12.18 18.94
C LEU A 203 -3.24 11.66 20.31
N ASP A 204 -2.40 10.94 21.06
CA ASP A 204 -2.71 10.35 22.35
C ASP A 204 -3.88 9.32 22.35
N PHE A 205 -4.25 8.80 21.19
CA PHE A 205 -5.21 7.69 21.04
C PHE A 205 -4.51 6.33 21.18
N VAL A 206 -3.92 6.10 22.35
CA VAL A 206 -3.00 4.98 22.62
C VAL A 206 -3.63 3.62 22.41
N GLU A 207 -4.88 3.41 22.83
CA GLU A 207 -5.58 2.13 22.68
C GLU A 207 -5.85 1.78 21.20
N GLU A 208 -6.29 2.77 20.42
CA GLU A 208 -6.49 2.65 18.99
C GLU A 208 -5.14 2.46 18.28
N ALA A 209 -4.09 3.14 18.73
CA ALA A 209 -2.74 2.97 18.22
C ALA A 209 -2.27 1.51 18.41
N LEU A 210 -2.39 0.95 19.62
CA LEU A 210 -2.04 -0.45 19.89
C LEU A 210 -2.87 -1.43 19.04
N THR A 211 -4.14 -1.09 18.77
CA THR A 211 -4.98 -1.88 17.87
C THR A 211 -4.49 -1.83 16.42
N ALA A 212 -4.10 -0.65 15.92
CA ALA A 212 -3.48 -0.51 14.60
C ALA A 212 -2.16 -1.28 14.51
N ALA A 213 -1.33 -1.22 15.56
CA ALA A 213 -0.10 -2.01 15.65
C ALA A 213 -0.35 -3.52 15.60
N ASP A 214 -1.28 -4.06 16.39
CA ASP A 214 -1.61 -5.49 16.38
C ASP A 214 -2.14 -5.95 15.01
N ASN A 215 -2.92 -5.10 14.34
CA ASN A 215 -3.38 -5.34 12.97
C ASN A 215 -2.22 -5.38 11.96
N MET A 216 -1.19 -4.54 12.11
CA MET A 216 0.03 -4.65 11.31
C MET A 216 0.70 -6.02 11.50
N VAL A 217 0.86 -6.46 12.75
CA VAL A 217 1.45 -7.78 13.06
C VAL A 217 0.61 -8.90 12.44
N ASP A 218 -0.71 -8.84 12.53
CA ASP A 218 -1.61 -9.82 11.92
C ASP A 218 -1.50 -9.84 10.39
N VAL A 219 -1.43 -8.69 9.73
CA VAL A 219 -1.20 -8.62 8.27
C VAL A 219 0.12 -9.29 7.88
N ILE A 220 1.20 -9.04 8.62
CA ILE A 220 2.49 -9.69 8.41
C ILE A 220 2.35 -11.20 8.56
N PHE A 221 1.70 -11.67 9.63
CA PHE A 221 1.50 -13.09 9.89
C PHE A 221 0.70 -13.77 8.79
N GLN A 222 -0.37 -13.13 8.33
CA GLN A 222 -1.18 -13.61 7.20
C GLN A 222 -0.38 -13.67 5.90
N SER A 223 0.47 -12.68 5.63
CA SER A 223 1.36 -12.66 4.46
C SER A 223 2.29 -13.88 4.46
N ILE A 224 3.03 -14.08 5.56
CA ILE A 224 3.98 -15.19 5.69
C ILE A 224 3.25 -16.53 5.63
N LYS A 225 2.12 -16.67 6.35
CA LYS A 225 1.28 -17.88 6.31
C LYS A 225 0.89 -18.26 4.87
N LYS A 226 0.42 -17.28 4.10
CA LYS A 226 -0.05 -17.50 2.72
C LYS A 226 1.09 -17.92 1.80
N ARG A 227 2.26 -17.27 1.93
CA ARG A 227 3.47 -17.61 1.16
C ARG A 227 3.98 -19.01 1.48
N LEU A 228 3.98 -19.38 2.77
CA LEU A 228 4.34 -20.72 3.24
C LEU A 228 3.25 -21.79 3.06
N LYS A 229 2.05 -21.40 2.59
CA LYS A 229 0.87 -22.27 2.45
C LYS A 229 0.52 -23.04 3.75
N LYS A 230 0.68 -22.37 4.90
CA LYS A 230 0.38 -22.94 6.22
C LYS A 230 -1.10 -22.75 6.58
N PRO A 231 -1.71 -23.67 7.36
CA PRO A 231 -3.06 -23.48 7.87
C PRO A 231 -3.12 -22.36 8.91
N THR A 232 -4.32 -21.85 9.21
CA THR A 232 -4.50 -20.92 10.34
C THR A 232 -4.26 -21.65 11.65
N GLN A 233 -3.42 -21.08 12.51
CA GLN A 233 -3.05 -21.60 13.82
C GLN A 233 -3.31 -20.55 14.90
N SER A 234 -3.11 -20.91 16.17
CA SER A 234 -3.17 -19.96 17.27
C SER A 234 -2.12 -18.85 17.12
N ARG A 235 -2.33 -17.69 17.75
CA ARG A 235 -1.40 -16.55 17.66
C ARG A 235 0.01 -16.94 18.13
N GLU A 236 0.12 -17.74 19.18
CA GLU A 236 1.39 -18.21 19.75
C GLU A 236 2.17 -19.10 18.76
N GLU A 237 1.50 -20.07 18.15
CA GLU A 237 2.10 -20.93 17.11
C GLU A 237 2.51 -20.11 15.89
N MET A 238 1.66 -19.17 15.47
CA MET A 238 1.93 -18.27 14.36
C MET A 238 3.17 -17.40 14.62
N SER A 239 3.29 -16.83 15.82
CA SER A 239 4.43 -16.02 16.21
C SER A 239 5.75 -16.77 16.08
N SER A 240 5.80 -18.02 16.55
CA SER A 240 7.04 -18.81 16.53
C SER A 240 7.60 -18.95 15.11
N TYR A 241 6.80 -19.48 14.19
CA TYR A 241 7.33 -19.72 12.84
C TYR A 241 7.51 -18.44 12.04
N VAL A 242 6.70 -17.39 12.27
CA VAL A 242 6.88 -16.11 11.55
C VAL A 242 8.23 -15.50 11.93
N TYR A 243 8.56 -15.46 13.22
CA TYR A 243 9.86 -14.94 13.67
C TYR A 243 11.02 -15.78 13.17
N ASP A 244 10.85 -17.10 13.11
CA ASP A 244 11.83 -18.00 12.51
C ASP A 244 12.05 -17.68 11.02
N GLU A 245 10.96 -17.57 10.26
CA GLU A 245 10.97 -17.37 8.81
C GLU A 245 11.60 -16.01 8.41
N ILE A 246 11.21 -14.93 9.07
CA ILE A 246 11.76 -13.58 8.78
C ILE A 246 13.10 -13.34 9.49
N ARG A 247 13.65 -14.37 10.16
CA ARG A 247 14.92 -14.35 10.91
C ARG A 247 14.99 -13.22 11.94
N CYS A 248 13.88 -12.91 12.58
CA CYS A 248 13.80 -11.84 13.58
C CYS A 248 13.85 -12.41 15.00
N TYR A 249 15.02 -12.95 15.36
CA TYR A 249 15.26 -13.53 16.67
C TYR A 249 15.72 -12.46 17.66
N ASN A 250 14.76 -11.83 18.33
CA ASN A 250 15.04 -10.96 19.47
C ASN A 250 14.03 -11.26 20.59
N SER A 251 14.52 -11.77 21.72
CA SER A 251 13.68 -12.16 22.87
C SER A 251 12.89 -10.97 23.44
N ILE A 252 13.46 -9.78 23.45
CA ILE A 252 12.79 -8.54 23.88
C ILE A 252 11.67 -8.19 22.90
N MET A 253 11.94 -8.27 21.59
CA MET A 253 10.92 -8.00 20.58
C MET A 253 9.76 -9.00 20.67
N LYS A 254 10.05 -10.29 20.81
CA LYS A 254 9.04 -11.33 20.98
C LYS A 254 8.17 -11.04 22.21
N TYR A 255 8.81 -10.76 23.35
CA TYR A 255 8.11 -10.37 24.58
C TYR A 255 7.19 -9.17 24.33
N ASN A 256 7.68 -8.10 23.71
CA ASN A 256 6.89 -6.90 23.44
C ASN A 256 5.71 -7.15 22.49
N LEU A 257 5.86 -8.00 21.48
CA LEU A 257 4.78 -8.34 20.55
C LEU A 257 3.72 -9.26 21.20
N ASP A 258 4.13 -10.17 22.08
CA ASP A 258 3.19 -10.97 22.89
C ASP A 258 2.43 -10.07 23.88
N ARG A 259 3.12 -9.08 24.47
CA ARG A 259 2.54 -8.05 25.32
C ARG A 259 1.55 -7.15 24.58
N LEU A 260 1.88 -6.70 23.37
CA LEU A 260 0.99 -5.95 22.48
C LEU A 260 -0.34 -6.70 22.28
N TYR A 261 -0.29 -8.00 21.96
CA TYR A 261 -1.49 -8.81 21.78
C TYR A 261 -2.32 -8.91 23.07
N LEU A 262 -1.67 -9.05 24.24
CA LEU A 262 -2.37 -9.06 25.53
C LEU A 262 -3.04 -7.72 25.84
N LEU A 263 -2.36 -6.60 25.62
CA LEU A 263 -2.90 -5.26 25.83
C LEU A 263 -4.12 -5.02 24.93
N ARG A 264 -4.01 -5.35 23.64
CA ARG A 264 -5.11 -5.28 22.68
C ARG A 264 -6.31 -6.14 23.12
N CYS A 265 -6.09 -7.38 23.55
CA CYS A 265 -7.18 -8.27 23.96
C CYS A 265 -7.86 -7.82 25.27
N ARG A 266 -7.10 -7.28 26.22
CA ARG A 266 -7.61 -6.95 27.57
C ARG A 266 -8.19 -5.56 27.70
N PHE A 267 -7.67 -4.59 26.94
CA PHE A 267 -8.03 -3.18 27.10
C PHE A 267 -8.77 -2.64 25.88
N THR A 268 -8.31 -2.93 24.67
CA THR A 268 -8.85 -2.27 23.47
C THR A 268 -10.06 -3.01 22.88
N ALA A 269 -10.02 -4.35 22.82
CA ALA A 269 -11.09 -5.17 22.24
C ALA A 269 -12.28 -5.41 23.21
N HIS A 270 -12.04 -5.35 24.52
CA HIS A 270 -13.04 -5.66 25.56
C HIS A 270 -13.02 -4.61 26.68
N PRO A 271 -13.41 -3.35 26.38
CA PRO A 271 -13.29 -2.22 27.31
C PRO A 271 -14.18 -2.30 28.56
N SER A 272 -15.02 -3.33 28.68
CA SER A 272 -15.97 -3.50 29.79
C SER A 272 -15.34 -3.77 31.16
N LYS A 273 -14.02 -3.99 31.23
CA LYS A 273 -13.29 -4.28 32.49
C LYS A 273 -12.26 -3.24 32.91
N SER A 274 -11.95 -2.22 32.09
CA SER A 274 -10.74 -1.43 32.32
C SER A 274 -10.74 -0.04 31.69
N LYS A 275 -11.86 0.69 31.76
CA LYS A 275 -11.79 2.17 31.72
C LYS A 275 -11.24 2.68 33.05
N TRP A 276 -9.95 2.47 33.26
CA TRP A 276 -9.19 3.12 34.33
C TRP A 276 -8.56 4.38 33.76
N TRP A 277 -8.52 5.44 34.56
CA TRP A 277 -8.12 6.77 34.13
C TRP A 277 -6.62 6.92 33.81
N ASP A 278 -5.83 5.83 33.87
CA ASP A 278 -4.36 5.88 33.91
C ASP A 278 -3.68 4.83 32.99
N PHE A 279 -4.34 4.33 31.93
CA PHE A 279 -3.76 3.26 31.06
C PHE A 279 -2.38 3.66 30.51
N TYR A 280 -2.25 4.89 30.01
CA TYR A 280 -0.96 5.37 29.53
C TYR A 280 0.06 5.53 30.66
N GLU A 281 -0.32 6.08 31.83
CA GLU A 281 0.60 6.25 32.97
C GLU A 281 1.15 4.91 33.48
N ILE A 282 0.35 3.84 33.41
CA ILE A 282 0.77 2.50 33.86
C ILE A 282 1.70 1.83 32.84
N TYR A 283 1.49 2.07 31.55
CA TYR A 283 2.13 1.31 30.46
C TYR A 283 3.06 2.15 29.57
N GLU A 284 3.31 3.42 29.85
CA GLU A 284 4.10 4.35 29.01
C GLU A 284 5.43 3.74 28.55
N VAL A 285 6.25 3.29 29.50
CA VAL A 285 7.55 2.66 29.22
C VAL A 285 7.38 1.40 28.36
N GLU A 286 6.33 0.62 28.62
CA GLU A 286 6.04 -0.59 27.86
C GLU A 286 5.66 -0.24 26.42
N ILE A 287 4.81 0.77 26.22
CA ILE A 287 4.33 1.22 24.90
C ILE A 287 5.47 1.74 24.03
N GLU A 288 6.42 2.49 24.58
CA GLU A 288 7.61 2.93 23.84
C GLU A 288 8.48 1.74 23.39
N THR A 289 8.69 0.73 24.24
CA THR A 289 9.44 -0.46 23.81
C THR A 289 8.68 -1.32 22.80
N ILE A 290 7.34 -1.31 22.86
CA ILE A 290 6.46 -1.93 21.87
C ILE A 290 6.58 -1.20 20.52
N LYS A 291 6.57 0.14 20.50
CA LYS A 291 6.75 0.98 19.31
C LYS A 291 8.03 0.62 18.55
N ASP A 292 9.15 0.52 19.26
CA ASP A 292 10.42 0.09 18.70
C ASP A 292 10.37 -1.32 18.11
N SER A 293 9.65 -2.22 18.77
CA SER A 293 9.52 -3.63 18.37
C SER A 293 8.67 -3.78 17.11
N ILE A 294 7.57 -3.02 17.01
CA ILE A 294 6.70 -2.92 15.83
C ILE A 294 7.51 -2.43 14.63
N ARG A 295 8.29 -1.35 14.80
CA ARG A 295 9.15 -0.80 13.73
C ARG A 295 10.18 -1.84 13.26
N LYS A 296 10.86 -2.52 14.19
CA LYS A 296 11.85 -3.57 13.86
C LYS A 296 11.20 -4.76 13.14
N LEU A 297 10.01 -5.17 13.56
CA LEU A 297 9.25 -6.23 12.90
C LEU A 297 8.89 -5.84 11.45
N LEU A 298 8.38 -4.62 11.23
CA LEU A 298 8.06 -4.14 9.89
C LEU A 298 9.31 -4.14 9.01
N ILE A 299 10.44 -3.65 9.50
CA ILE A 299 11.70 -3.65 8.75
C ILE A 299 12.15 -5.08 8.41
N ALA A 300 12.05 -6.03 9.35
CA ALA A 300 12.39 -7.43 9.11
C ALA A 300 11.47 -8.06 8.05
N TYR A 301 10.17 -7.79 8.13
CA TYR A 301 9.20 -8.23 7.13
C TYR A 301 9.49 -7.65 5.74
N LEU A 302 9.80 -6.36 5.64
CA LEU A 302 10.12 -5.72 4.35
C LEU A 302 11.41 -6.30 3.74
N LYS A 303 12.42 -6.62 4.55
CA LYS A 303 13.63 -7.32 4.08
C LYS A 303 13.29 -8.71 3.57
N TYR A 304 12.49 -9.46 4.32
CA TYR A 304 12.02 -10.78 3.90
C TYR A 304 11.23 -10.72 2.59
N GLU A 305 10.28 -9.79 2.47
CA GLU A 305 9.50 -9.60 1.23
C GLU A 305 10.42 -9.27 0.06
N ASN A 306 11.40 -8.40 0.26
CA ASN A 306 12.32 -8.01 -0.79
C ASN A 306 13.19 -9.19 -1.29
N GLU A 307 13.59 -10.10 -0.40
CA GLU A 307 14.33 -11.33 -0.75
C GLU A 307 13.43 -12.41 -1.37
N ASN A 308 12.13 -12.39 -1.08
CA ASN A 308 11.16 -13.41 -1.50
C ASN A 308 10.02 -12.82 -2.35
N ARG A 309 10.33 -11.77 -3.12
CA ARG A 309 9.32 -10.95 -3.80
C ARG A 309 8.54 -11.78 -4.82
N GLU A 310 7.20 -11.66 -4.76
CA GLU A 310 6.28 -12.33 -5.69
C GLU A 310 5.66 -11.37 -6.71
N ILE A 311 5.71 -10.06 -6.46
CA ILE A 311 5.10 -9.03 -7.31
C ILE A 311 6.22 -8.08 -7.70
N GLU A 312 6.49 -7.94 -8.99
CA GLU A 312 7.53 -7.04 -9.47
C GLU A 312 7.20 -5.57 -9.13
N ALA A 313 8.17 -4.83 -8.58
CA ALA A 313 7.98 -3.45 -8.13
C ALA A 313 8.05 -2.46 -9.31
N ILE A 314 8.81 -2.82 -10.36
CA ILE A 314 9.06 -2.02 -11.55
C ILE A 314 8.90 -2.92 -12.78
N PRO A 315 7.66 -3.24 -13.18
CA PRO A 315 7.44 -4.11 -14.33
C PRO A 315 7.92 -3.46 -15.63
N VAL A 316 8.56 -4.26 -16.48
CA VAL A 316 8.93 -3.83 -17.85
C VAL A 316 7.70 -3.66 -18.72
N LEU A 317 6.73 -4.57 -18.57
CA LEU A 317 5.46 -4.57 -19.30
C LEU A 317 4.31 -4.61 -18.30
N TRP A 318 3.54 -3.53 -18.23
CA TRP A 318 2.41 -3.41 -17.32
C TRP A 318 1.27 -4.36 -17.69
N SER A 319 1.08 -4.66 -18.98
CA SER A 319 0.09 -5.63 -19.46
C SER A 319 0.36 -7.05 -18.95
N SER A 320 1.62 -7.50 -18.99
CA SER A 320 2.05 -8.78 -18.44
C SER A 320 1.90 -8.82 -16.93
N TRP A 321 2.34 -7.76 -16.25
CA TRP A 321 2.20 -7.61 -14.80
C TRP A 321 0.73 -7.68 -14.37
N PHE A 322 -0.16 -6.99 -15.09
CA PHE A 322 -1.60 -7.03 -14.84
C PHE A 322 -2.15 -8.45 -14.97
N LYS A 323 -1.85 -9.14 -16.07
CA LYS A 323 -2.34 -10.49 -16.35
C LYS A 323 -1.91 -11.48 -15.27
N GLU A 324 -0.72 -11.31 -14.70
CA GLU A 324 -0.18 -12.16 -13.66
C GLU A 324 -0.78 -11.88 -12.27
N HIS A 325 -0.99 -10.61 -11.92
CA HIS A 325 -1.26 -10.20 -10.53
C HIS A 325 -2.65 -9.59 -10.28
N CYS A 326 -3.48 -9.39 -11.31
CA CYS A 326 -4.80 -8.75 -11.16
C CYS A 326 -5.73 -9.42 -10.14
N ASP A 327 -5.60 -10.73 -9.89
CA ASP A 327 -6.38 -11.41 -8.83
C ASP A 327 -5.98 -10.95 -7.43
N LYS A 328 -4.69 -10.68 -7.19
CA LYS A 328 -4.19 -10.11 -5.94
C LYS A 328 -4.67 -8.67 -5.76
N ILE A 329 -4.72 -7.88 -6.84
CA ILE A 329 -5.23 -6.50 -6.84
C ILE A 329 -6.72 -6.47 -6.52
N TYR A 330 -7.52 -7.38 -7.09
CA TYR A 330 -8.96 -7.43 -6.84
C TYR A 330 -9.29 -7.58 -5.36
N ASP A 331 -8.58 -8.47 -4.66
CA ASP A 331 -8.75 -8.64 -3.20
C ASP A 331 -8.27 -7.40 -2.39
N ALA A 332 -7.52 -6.48 -2.99
CA ALA A 332 -7.03 -5.25 -2.36
C ALA A 332 -7.87 -4.00 -2.69
N VAL A 333 -8.41 -3.92 -3.90
CA VAL A 333 -9.11 -2.75 -4.45
C VAL A 333 -10.63 -2.86 -4.29
N TRP A 334 -11.16 -4.08 -4.29
CA TRP A 334 -12.59 -4.29 -4.41
C TRP A 334 -13.21 -4.55 -3.03
N PHE A 335 -13.92 -3.54 -2.52
CA PHE A 335 -14.40 -3.42 -1.13
C PHE A 335 -15.42 -4.47 -0.67
N HIS A 336 -15.86 -5.41 -1.52
CA HIS A 336 -16.88 -6.41 -1.14
C HIS A 336 -16.38 -7.51 -0.20
N LYS A 337 -15.07 -7.52 0.11
CA LYS A 337 -14.44 -8.44 1.06
C LYS A 337 -13.74 -7.74 2.23
N ILE A 338 -13.93 -6.43 2.38
CA ILE A 338 -13.56 -5.78 3.64
C ILE A 338 -14.69 -6.14 4.63
N PRO A 339 -14.37 -6.71 5.80
CA PRO A 339 -15.35 -7.09 6.81
C PRO A 339 -16.25 -5.93 7.24
#